data_AF-B7QGG1-F1
#
_entry.id   AF-B7QGG1-F1
#
_cell.length_a   1.000
_cell.length_b   1.000
_cell.length_c   1.000
_cell.angle_alpha   90.00
_cell.angle_beta   90.00
_cell.angle_gamma   90.00
#
_symmetry.space_group_name_H-M   'P 1'
#
loop_
_entity.id
_entity.type
_entity.pdbx_description
1 polymer ?
#
loop_
_entity_poly.entity_id
_entity_poly.type
_entity_poly.pdbx_seq_one_letter_code
_entity_poly.pdbx_strand_id
1 'polypeptide(L)'
;MAKLWVNTMLNHTHMKKGQERSQMCRAGCKAPESRGHILQRCHRSDFKRINRQNNIVQFLASRLRKPRWNIRVEPTIRTSQGRRFPDLVLPSKEQVVVRDVQVVGPRIGMSEALHLKVAKYSVPEVIDQVRGA
;
A
#
# COMPACT_ATOMS: atom_id res chain seq x y z
N MET A 1 -18.03 -15.59 17.86
CA MET A 1 -17.52 -14.30 17.33
C MET A 1 -17.95 -14.14 15.88
N ALA A 2 -18.72 -13.11 15.52
CA ALA A 2 -19.10 -12.86 14.13
C ALA A 2 -17.91 -12.26 13.36
N LYS A 3 -17.51 -12.89 12.24
CA LYS A 3 -16.50 -12.33 11.31
C LYS A 3 -17.16 -11.21 10.50
N LEU A 4 -16.97 -9.97 10.94
CA LEU A 4 -17.41 -8.79 10.17
C LEU A 4 -16.38 -8.47 9.09
N TRP A 5 -16.80 -8.46 7.84
CA TRP A 5 -15.95 -8.11 6.71
C TRP A 5 -15.96 -6.59 6.49
N VAL A 6 -14.79 -5.96 6.39
CA VAL A 6 -14.71 -4.49 6.30
C VAL A 6 -15.34 -3.95 5.00
N ASN A 7 -15.35 -4.75 3.93
CA ASN A 7 -15.98 -4.41 2.64
C ASN A 7 -17.51 -4.46 2.67
N THR A 8 -18.12 -5.17 3.63
CA THR A 8 -19.58 -5.24 3.80
C THR A 8 -20.12 -4.20 4.78
N MET A 9 -19.25 -3.38 5.40
CA MET A 9 -19.71 -2.32 6.29
C MET A 9 -20.59 -1.30 5.56
N LEU A 10 -21.75 -1.04 6.14
CA LEU A 10 -22.61 0.07 5.75
C LEU A 10 -21.86 1.38 5.97
N ASN A 11 -21.80 2.20 4.93
CA ASN A 11 -21.18 3.52 4.95
C ASN A 11 -22.23 4.59 4.68
N HIS A 12 -22.00 5.82 5.17
CA HIS A 12 -22.96 6.92 5.01
C HIS A 12 -23.30 7.22 3.55
N THR A 13 -22.34 7.11 2.61
CA THR A 13 -22.65 7.31 1.18
C THR A 13 -23.70 6.31 0.68
N HIS A 14 -23.64 5.04 1.11
CA HIS A 14 -24.61 4.01 0.73
C HIS A 14 -25.98 4.21 1.40
N MET A 15 -25.99 4.67 2.66
CA MET A 15 -27.21 4.89 3.44
C MET A 15 -27.95 6.20 3.11
N LYS A 16 -27.38 7.09 2.28
CA LYS A 16 -27.97 8.39 1.95
C LYS A 16 -29.21 8.31 1.04
N LYS A 17 -29.49 7.18 0.39
CA LYS A 17 -30.58 7.09 -0.61
C LYS A 17 -31.89 7.69 -0.08
N GLY A 18 -32.27 8.87 -0.60
CA GLY A 18 -33.49 9.60 -0.26
C GLY A 18 -33.52 10.30 1.10
N GLN A 19 -32.41 10.38 1.85
CA GLN A 19 -32.37 11.01 3.18
C GLN A 19 -31.31 12.10 3.27
N GLU A 20 -31.66 13.24 3.87
CA GLU A 20 -30.72 14.30 4.19
C GLU A 20 -29.91 13.90 5.44
N ARG A 21 -28.79 13.22 5.19
CA ARG A 21 -27.87 12.77 6.25
C ARG A 21 -26.44 13.18 5.93
N SER A 22 -25.68 13.47 6.99
CA SER A 22 -24.25 13.74 6.88
C SER A 22 -23.54 12.58 6.21
N GLN A 23 -22.74 12.88 5.19
CA GLN A 23 -21.92 11.90 4.50
C GLN A 23 -20.52 11.79 5.10
N MET A 24 -20.22 12.53 6.15
CA MET A 24 -18.86 12.58 6.71
C MET A 24 -18.49 11.25 7.37
N CYS A 25 -17.21 10.91 7.31
CA CYS A 25 -16.64 9.75 7.98
C CYS A 25 -16.96 9.76 9.47
N ARG A 26 -17.55 8.66 9.96
CA ARG A 26 -17.85 8.45 11.39
C ARG A 26 -16.60 8.49 12.28
N ALA A 27 -15.44 8.18 11.69
CA ALA A 27 -14.16 8.23 12.36
C ALA A 27 -13.53 9.65 12.37
N GLY A 28 -14.21 10.66 11.84
CA GLY A 28 -13.73 12.05 11.89
C GLY A 28 -12.65 12.40 10.85
N CYS A 29 -12.46 11.59 9.79
CA CYS A 29 -11.41 11.79 8.79
C CYS A 29 -11.60 13.02 7.86
N LYS A 30 -12.50 13.96 8.18
CA LYS A 30 -12.84 15.15 7.37
C LYS A 30 -13.05 14.85 5.87
N ALA A 31 -13.62 13.68 5.55
CA ALA A 31 -13.89 13.25 4.18
C ALA A 31 -15.21 12.46 4.12
N PRO A 32 -15.88 12.39 2.95
CA PRO A 32 -17.07 11.57 2.79
C PRO A 32 -16.80 10.07 3.03
N GLU A 33 -17.64 9.44 3.84
CA GLU A 33 -17.60 8.02 4.19
C GLU A 33 -18.07 7.16 3.03
N SER A 34 -17.12 6.73 2.20
CA SER A 34 -17.35 5.71 1.18
C SER A 34 -16.54 4.44 1.47
N ARG A 35 -16.89 3.31 0.82
CA ARG A 35 -16.07 2.08 0.88
C ARG A 35 -14.60 2.35 0.53
N GLY A 36 -14.35 3.15 -0.51
CA GLY A 36 -13.01 3.54 -0.91
C GLY A 36 -12.29 4.36 0.17
N HIS A 37 -13.00 5.26 0.86
CA HIS A 37 -12.43 5.98 2.00
C HIS A 37 -12.09 5.03 3.15
N ILE A 38 -13.04 4.21 3.60
CA ILE A 38 -12.85 3.25 4.69
C ILE A 38 -11.66 2.34 4.37
N LEU A 39 -11.70 1.62 3.25
CA LEU A 39 -10.71 0.59 2.93
C LEU A 39 -9.31 1.14 2.62
N GLN A 40 -9.19 2.38 2.13
CA GLN A 40 -7.91 2.90 1.63
C GLN A 40 -7.31 4.05 2.43
N ARG A 41 -8.11 4.84 3.18
CA ARG A 41 -7.62 6.07 3.84
C ARG A 41 -7.98 6.16 5.33
N CYS A 42 -9.15 5.68 5.74
CA CYS A 42 -9.65 5.84 7.10
C CYS A 42 -8.73 5.19 8.13
N HIS A 43 -8.40 5.93 9.20
CA HIS A 43 -7.58 5.43 10.32
C HIS A 43 -8.27 4.27 11.06
N ARG A 44 -9.61 4.24 11.11
CA ARG A 44 -10.38 3.13 11.72
C ARG A 44 -10.05 1.75 11.16
N SER A 45 -9.53 1.67 9.94
CA SER A 45 -9.18 0.43 9.25
C SER A 45 -7.72 0.39 8.78
N ASP A 46 -6.87 1.28 9.28
CA ASP A 46 -5.46 1.34 8.90
C ASP A 46 -4.72 0.03 9.21
N PHE A 47 -4.95 -0.58 10.37
CA PHE A 47 -4.33 -1.82 10.79
C PHE A 47 -4.69 -2.96 9.84
N LYS A 48 -5.95 -3.04 9.41
CA LYS A 48 -6.39 -4.05 8.43
C LYS A 48 -5.80 -3.78 7.05
N ARG A 49 -5.65 -2.51 6.65
CA ARG A 49 -4.99 -2.12 5.39
C ARG A 49 -3.51 -2.52 5.39
N ILE A 50 -2.79 -2.20 6.48
CA ILE A 50 -1.39 -2.59 6.69
C ILE A 50 -1.27 -4.11 6.68
N ASN A 51 -2.10 -4.83 7.45
CA ASN A 51 -2.06 -6.29 7.48
C ASN A 51 -2.31 -6.93 6.10
N ARG A 52 -3.20 -6.36 5.27
CA ARG A 52 -3.41 -6.83 3.90
C ARG A 52 -2.15 -6.66 3.06
N GLN A 53 -1.48 -5.51 3.15
CA GLN A 53 -0.22 -5.28 2.43
C GLN A 53 0.87 -6.24 2.93
N ASN A 54 1.06 -6.34 4.25
CA ASN A 54 2.06 -7.20 4.88
C ASN A 54 1.87 -8.68 4.48
N ASN A 55 0.63 -9.18 4.45
CA ASN A 55 0.35 -10.55 4.03
C ASN A 55 0.76 -10.81 2.58
N ILE A 56 0.52 -9.85 1.67
CA ILE A 56 0.95 -9.97 0.26
C ILE A 56 2.47 -9.94 0.17
N VAL A 57 3.13 -9.02 0.90
CA VAL A 57 4.60 -8.90 0.93
C VAL A 57 5.23 -10.19 1.46
N GLN A 58 4.73 -10.74 2.56
CA GLN A 58 5.20 -12.00 3.14
C GLN A 58 4.97 -13.18 2.18
N PHE A 59 3.80 -13.24 1.53
CA PHE A 59 3.53 -14.25 0.52
C PHE A 59 4.55 -14.18 -0.63
N LEU A 60 4.78 -12.98 -1.18
CA LEU A 60 5.77 -12.78 -2.25
C LEU A 60 7.18 -13.12 -1.81
N ALA A 61 7.60 -12.66 -0.63
CA ALA A 61 8.90 -12.98 -0.07
C ALA A 61 9.10 -14.49 0.10
N SER A 62 8.10 -15.21 0.61
CA SER A 62 8.17 -16.67 0.80
C SER A 62 8.34 -17.42 -0.51
N ARG A 63 7.69 -16.95 -1.58
CA ARG A 63 7.74 -17.58 -2.92
C ARG A 63 9.02 -17.22 -3.69
N LEU A 64 9.56 -16.03 -3.43
CA LEU A 64 10.77 -15.55 -4.10
C LEU A 64 12.05 -16.02 -3.41
N ARG A 65 11.97 -16.51 -2.15
CA ARG A 65 13.09 -17.13 -1.43
C ARG A 65 13.56 -18.39 -2.16
N LYS A 66 14.41 -18.18 -3.15
CA LYS A 66 15.24 -19.20 -3.80
C LYS A 66 16.67 -19.04 -3.25
N PRO A 67 17.48 -20.11 -3.24
CA PRO A 67 18.84 -20.07 -2.69
C PRO A 67 19.74 -18.95 -3.26
N ARG A 68 19.41 -18.40 -4.44
CA ARG A 68 20.19 -17.37 -5.14
C ARG A 68 19.73 -15.93 -4.92
N TRP A 69 18.61 -15.70 -4.22
CA TRP A 69 18.01 -14.36 -4.09
C TRP A 69 18.07 -13.90 -2.63
N ASN A 70 18.95 -12.96 -2.31
CA ASN A 70 19.07 -12.37 -0.98
C ASN A 70 18.02 -11.27 -0.79
N ILE A 71 16.76 -11.67 -0.60
CA ILE A 71 15.63 -10.75 -0.50
C ILE A 71 15.72 -9.89 0.75
N ARG A 72 15.68 -8.57 0.56
CA ARG A 72 15.53 -7.59 1.65
C ARG A 72 14.07 -7.20 1.78
N VAL A 73 13.50 -7.38 2.96
CA VAL A 73 12.12 -7.01 3.29
C VAL A 73 12.15 -5.67 4.03
N GLU A 74 11.35 -4.72 3.57
CA GLU A 74 11.23 -3.35 4.11
C GLU A 74 12.58 -2.63 4.34
N PRO A 75 13.52 -2.63 3.37
CA PRO A 75 14.80 -1.97 3.58
C PRO A 75 14.62 -0.45 3.71
N THR A 76 15.49 0.18 4.49
CA THR A 76 15.55 1.64 4.58
C THR A 76 16.53 2.18 3.54
N ILE A 77 16.03 2.97 2.59
CA ILE A 77 16.83 3.67 1.59
C ILE A 77 16.87 5.15 1.97
N ARG A 78 18.06 5.74 2.04
CA ARG A 78 18.25 7.14 2.43
C ARG A 78 18.43 7.97 1.16
N THR A 79 17.54 8.93 0.98
CA THR A 79 17.59 9.89 -0.12
C THR A 79 17.73 11.31 0.42
N SER A 80 18.16 12.25 -0.41
CA SER A 80 18.19 13.69 -0.12
C SER A 80 16.81 14.22 0.29
N GLN A 81 15.74 13.63 -0.26
CA GLN A 81 14.35 13.91 0.10
C GLN A 81 13.84 13.14 1.33
N GLY A 82 14.72 12.47 2.08
CA GLY A 82 14.38 11.70 3.28
C GLY A 82 14.44 10.19 3.10
N ARG A 83 13.83 9.45 4.03
CA ARG A 83 13.87 7.97 4.02
C ARG A 83 12.77 7.40 3.14
N ARG A 84 13.11 6.37 2.37
CA ARG A 84 12.18 5.57 1.56
C ARG A 84 12.19 4.14 2.10
N PHE A 85 11.01 3.53 2.13
CA PHE A 85 10.78 2.18 2.64
C PHE A 85 10.00 1.40 1.57
N PRO A 86 10.66 0.86 0.53
CA PRO A 86 10.00 -0.09 -0.36
C PRO A 86 9.73 -1.41 0.38
N ASP A 87 8.73 -2.17 -0.07
CA ASP A 87 8.38 -3.42 0.61
C ASP A 87 9.42 -4.54 0.40
N LEU A 88 9.96 -4.66 -0.81
CA LEU A 88 10.95 -5.69 -1.16
C LEU A 88 12.03 -5.13 -2.09
N VAL A 89 13.27 -5.52 -1.83
CA VAL A 89 14.40 -5.33 -2.75
C VAL A 89 15.04 -6.68 -3.03
N LEU A 90 15.19 -6.98 -4.32
CA LEU A 90 15.59 -8.27 -4.85
C LEU A 90 16.90 -8.11 -5.63
N PRO A 91 18.06 -8.20 -4.96
CA PRO A 91 19.34 -8.18 -5.63
C PRO A 91 19.58 -9.53 -6.33
N SER A 92 19.96 -9.44 -7.61
CA SER A 92 20.53 -10.52 -8.41
C SER A 92 21.91 -10.08 -8.90
N LYS A 93 22.71 -11.02 -9.41
CA LYS A 93 24.03 -10.72 -10.00
C LYS A 93 23.93 -9.78 -11.22
N GLU A 94 22.80 -9.83 -11.92
CA GLU A 94 22.59 -9.11 -13.19
C GLU A 94 21.75 -7.83 -13.01
N GLN A 95 20.86 -7.80 -12.02
CA GLN A 95 19.93 -6.70 -11.83
C GLN A 95 19.43 -6.63 -10.39
N VAL A 96 18.98 -5.44 -9.98
CA VAL A 96 18.29 -5.27 -8.71
C VAL A 96 16.88 -4.77 -8.96
N VAL A 97 15.90 -5.45 -8.36
CA VAL A 97 14.48 -5.15 -8.55
C VAL A 97 13.89 -4.64 -7.25
N VAL A 98 13.35 -3.42 -7.27
CA VAL A 98 12.52 -2.88 -6.19
C VAL A 98 11.07 -3.27 -6.46
N ARG A 99 10.43 -3.96 -5.51
CA ARG A 99 8.99 -4.26 -5.56
C ARG A 99 8.30 -3.62 -4.38
N ASP A 100 7.42 -2.68 -4.67
CA ASP A 100 6.55 -2.03 -3.69
C ASP A 100 5.11 -2.43 -4.02
N VAL A 101 4.48 -3.13 -3.07
CA VAL A 101 3.16 -3.73 -3.20
C VAL A 101 2.11 -2.68 -2.85
N GLN A 102 1.12 -2.54 -3.72
CA GLN A 102 0.01 -1.63 -3.46
C GLN A 102 -1.32 -2.32 -3.73
N VAL A 103 -2.28 -2.11 -2.83
CA VAL A 103 -3.67 -2.51 -3.06
C VAL A 103 -4.52 -1.28 -3.34
N VAL A 104 -4.91 -1.13 -4.59
CA VAL A 104 -5.62 0.05 -5.07
C VAL A 104 -7.13 -0.08 -4.80
N GLY A 105 -7.78 1.03 -4.45
CA GLY A 105 -9.24 1.12 -4.36
C GLY A 105 -9.83 1.88 -5.55
N PRO A 106 -11.16 1.95 -5.68
CA PRO A 106 -11.84 2.42 -6.89
C PRO A 106 -11.69 3.92 -7.19
N ARG A 107 -10.92 4.68 -6.40
CA ARG A 107 -10.77 6.14 -6.55
C ARG A 107 -9.60 6.55 -7.45
N ILE A 108 -8.64 5.66 -7.67
CA ILE A 108 -7.44 5.93 -8.47
C ILE A 108 -7.24 4.77 -9.43
N GLY A 109 -6.82 5.06 -10.67
CA GLY A 109 -6.51 4.02 -11.65
C GLY A 109 -5.29 3.20 -11.21
N MET A 110 -5.25 1.91 -11.57
CA MET A 110 -4.10 1.05 -11.26
C MET A 110 -2.81 1.58 -11.91
N SER A 111 -2.89 2.06 -13.15
CA SER A 111 -1.75 2.63 -13.88
C SER A 111 -1.24 3.92 -13.23
N GLU A 112 -2.15 4.78 -12.79
CA GLU A 112 -1.79 6.03 -12.09
C GLU A 112 -1.08 5.72 -10.76
N ALA A 113 -1.61 4.78 -9.99
CA ALA A 113 -0.98 4.33 -8.75
C ALA A 113 0.42 3.75 -9.00
N LEU A 114 0.59 2.96 -10.08
CA LEU A 114 1.89 2.43 -10.50
C LEU A 114 2.86 3.56 -10.87
N HIS A 115 2.43 4.53 -11.69
CA HIS A 115 3.29 5.65 -12.10
C HIS A 115 3.80 6.45 -10.91
N LEU A 116 2.96 6.69 -9.89
CA LEU A 116 3.38 7.36 -8.66
C LEU A 116 4.45 6.57 -7.89
N LYS A 117 4.35 5.23 -7.87
CA LYS A 117 5.38 4.37 -7.25
C LYS A 117 6.67 4.35 -8.06
N VAL A 118 6.58 4.29 -9.39
CA VAL A 118 7.74 4.39 -10.28
C VAL A 118 8.45 5.73 -10.06
N ALA A 119 7.73 6.85 -10.14
CA ALA A 119 8.31 8.17 -9.89
C ALA A 119 8.96 8.30 -8.50
N LYS A 120 8.38 7.65 -7.48
CA LYS A 120 8.92 7.65 -6.11
C LYS A 120 10.28 6.93 -5.98
N TYR A 121 10.50 5.85 -6.73
CA TYR A 121 11.69 4.99 -6.57
C TYR A 121 12.66 5.04 -7.76
N SER A 122 12.26 5.59 -8.90
CA SER A 122 13.11 5.80 -10.08
C SER A 122 13.96 7.08 -9.95
N VAL A 123 14.62 7.24 -8.79
CA VAL A 123 15.58 8.33 -8.55
C VAL A 123 16.99 7.75 -8.48
N PRO A 124 18.02 8.47 -8.97
CA PRO A 124 19.40 7.96 -9.01
C PRO A 124 19.89 7.43 -7.67
N GLU A 125 19.64 8.17 -6.58
CA GLU A 125 20.05 7.80 -5.23
C GLU A 125 19.50 6.44 -4.76
N VAL A 126 18.24 6.13 -5.14
CA VAL A 126 17.64 4.82 -4.85
C VAL A 126 18.34 3.74 -5.66
N ILE A 127 18.60 3.99 -6.94
CA ILE A 127 19.26 3.02 -7.84
C ILE A 127 20.68 2.73 -7.35
N ASP A 128 21.44 3.76 -6.97
CA ASP A 128 22.82 3.65 -6.52
C ASP A 128 22.93 2.89 -5.20
N GLN A 129 22.09 3.24 -4.21
CA GLN A 129 22.10 2.55 -2.92
C GLN A 129 21.65 1.09 -3.03
N VAL A 130 20.72 0.81 -3.95
CA VAL A 130 20.20 -0.53 -4.17
C VAL A 130 21.18 -1.40 -4.96
N ARG A 131 22.02 -0.83 -5.82
CA ARG A 131 23.12 -1.52 -6.54
C ARG A 131 24.39 -1.70 -5.71
N GLY A 132 24.71 -0.73 -4.85
CA GLY A 132 25.91 -0.73 -4.01
C GLY A 132 25.81 -1.58 -2.74
N ALA A 133 24.65 -2.18 -2.46
CA ALA A 133 24.39 -2.99 -1.27
C ALA A 133 24.15 -4.44 -1.64
#